data_AF-A0A7W1P932-F1
#
_entry.id   AF-A0A7W1P932-F1
#
_cell.length_a   1.000
_cell.length_b   1.000
_cell.length_c   1.000
_cell.angle_alpha   90.00
_cell.angle_beta   90.00
_cell.angle_gamma   90.00
#
_symmetry.space_group_name_H-M   'P 1'
#
loop_
_entity.id
_entity.type
_entity.pdbx_description
1 polymer ?
#
loop_
_entity_poly.entity_id
_entity_poly.type
_entity_poly.pdbx_seq_one_letter_code
_entity_poly.pdbx_strand_id
1 'polypeptide(L)'
;VLVRVRAGEEDPACPACEGILKSDTISFGQPLVPQVIERAVQAAAEADCLLAVGTSLGVYPIAAIVPMAKAAGAHVLIVNAQPTPFDEVADVVLREPICEVLPALCGMGR
;
A
#
# COMPACT_ATOMS: atom_id res chain seq x y z
N VAL A 1 -23.35 -2.91 15.59
CA VAL A 1 -22.00 -3.49 15.83
C VAL A 1 -21.47 -3.12 17.21
N LEU A 2 -21.21 -1.84 17.52
CA LEU A 2 -20.60 -1.44 18.80
C LEU A 2 -21.40 -1.83 20.06
N VAL A 3 -22.73 -1.89 20.00
CA VAL A 3 -23.58 -2.34 21.12
C VAL A 3 -23.31 -3.82 21.47
N ARG A 4 -23.20 -4.69 20.46
CA ARG A 4 -22.94 -6.12 20.61
C ARG A 4 -21.56 -6.38 21.23
N VAL A 5 -20.54 -5.67 20.72
CA VAL A 5 -19.17 -5.72 21.26
C VAL A 5 -19.13 -5.29 22.73
N ARG A 6 -19.81 -4.19 23.07
CA ARG A 6 -19.87 -3.70 24.47
C ARG A 6 -20.66 -4.63 25.38
N ALA A 7 -21.62 -5.38 24.86
CA ALA A 7 -22.37 -6.38 25.59
C ALA A 7 -21.56 -7.67 25.85
N GLY A 8 -20.36 -7.81 25.26
CA GLY A 8 -19.52 -8.99 25.41
C GLY A 8 -20.05 -10.22 24.67
N GLU A 9 -20.86 -10.03 23.63
CA GLU A 9 -21.26 -11.14 22.77
C GLU A 9 -20.03 -11.84 22.17
N GLU A 10 -20.08 -13.17 22.10
CA GLU A 10 -19.04 -13.96 21.45
C GLU A 10 -18.99 -13.67 19.93
N ASP A 11 -17.80 -13.83 19.35
CA ASP A 11 -17.63 -13.69 17.91
C ASP A 11 -18.46 -14.73 17.16
N PRO A 12 -19.12 -14.35 16.05
CA PRO A 12 -19.89 -15.29 15.27
C PRO A 12 -18.98 -16.37 14.67
N ALA A 13 -19.38 -17.63 14.81
CA ALA A 13 -18.72 -18.75 14.18
C ALA A 13 -18.96 -18.76 12.66
N CYS A 14 -18.07 -19.42 11.92
CA CYS A 14 -18.24 -19.62 10.48
C CYS A 14 -19.50 -20.46 10.19
N PRO A 15 -20.44 -20.00 9.35
CA PRO A 15 -21.66 -20.75 9.07
C PRO A 15 -21.44 -22.05 8.27
N ALA A 16 -20.24 -22.24 7.71
CA ALA A 16 -19.89 -23.43 6.92
C ALA A 16 -19.05 -24.47 7.69
N CYS A 17 -18.28 -24.06 8.71
CA CYS A 17 -17.35 -24.96 9.42
C CYS A 17 -17.22 -24.69 10.92
N GLU A 18 -18.00 -23.77 11.48
CA GLU A 18 -18.01 -23.40 12.91
C GLU A 18 -16.69 -22.82 13.46
N GLY A 19 -15.68 -22.62 12.61
CA GLY A 19 -14.40 -22.03 12.99
C GLY A 19 -14.43 -20.52 13.22
N ILE A 20 -13.30 -19.97 13.68
CA ILE A 20 -13.10 -18.54 13.92
C ILE A 20 -13.08 -17.79 12.58
N LEU A 21 -13.88 -16.72 12.49
CA LEU A 21 -13.83 -15.79 11.38
C LEU A 21 -12.68 -14.79 11.58
N LYS A 22 -11.86 -14.62 10.55
CA LYS A 22 -10.84 -13.57 10.48
C LYS A 22 -11.10 -12.74 9.24
N SER A 23 -10.93 -11.42 9.33
CA SER A 23 -10.85 -10.58 8.14
C SER A 23 -9.76 -11.08 7.20
N ASP A 24 -10.04 -11.07 5.90
CA ASP A 24 -9.09 -11.46 4.85
C ASP A 24 -8.05 -10.35 4.62
N THR A 25 -7.24 -10.12 5.66
CA THR A 25 -6.15 -9.16 5.71
C THR A 25 -4.87 -9.87 6.12
N ILE A 26 -3.72 -9.32 5.74
CA ILE A 26 -2.43 -9.81 6.25
C ILE A 26 -2.07 -9.01 7.48
N SER A 27 -1.96 -9.69 8.62
CA SER A 27 -1.54 -9.09 9.89
C SER A 27 0.00 -9.05 9.98
N PHE A 28 0.55 -8.18 10.84
CA PHE A 28 1.99 -8.22 11.11
C PHE A 28 2.41 -9.60 11.63
N GLY A 29 3.54 -10.11 11.11
CA GLY A 29 4.02 -11.47 11.39
C GLY A 29 3.39 -12.56 10.53
N GLN A 30 2.34 -12.26 9.76
CA GLN A 30 1.78 -13.19 8.79
C GLN A 30 2.53 -13.07 7.45
N PRO A 31 2.81 -14.20 6.76
CA PRO A 31 3.42 -14.15 5.43
C PRO A 31 2.44 -13.53 4.42
N LEU A 32 2.98 -12.72 3.51
CA LEU A 32 2.25 -12.28 2.32
C LEU A 32 2.07 -13.45 1.36
N VAL A 33 1.05 -13.35 0.50
CA VAL A 33 0.78 -14.36 -0.53
C VAL A 33 1.88 -14.28 -1.61
N PRO A 34 2.72 -15.32 -1.79
CA PRO A 34 3.91 -15.23 -2.63
C PRO A 34 3.61 -14.80 -4.07
N GLN A 35 2.58 -15.41 -4.68
CA GLN A 35 2.16 -15.12 -6.06
C GLN A 35 1.71 -13.66 -6.25
N VAL A 36 1.17 -13.02 -5.21
CA VAL A 36 0.77 -11.60 -5.28
C VAL A 36 2.01 -10.70 -5.27
N ILE A 37 3.00 -11.04 -4.45
CA ILE A 37 4.27 -10.30 -4.35
C ILE A 37 5.07 -10.44 -5.64
N GLU A 38 5.17 -11.65 -6.19
CA GLU A 38 5.82 -11.89 -7.48
C GLU A 38 5.19 -11.04 -8.59
N ARG A 39 3.87 -10.99 -8.67
CA ARG A 39 3.15 -10.13 -9.63
C ARG A 39 3.43 -8.65 -9.44
N ALA A 40 3.48 -8.18 -8.18
CA ALA A 40 3.78 -6.79 -7.88
C ALA A 40 5.22 -6.42 -8.27
N VAL A 41 6.17 -7.31 -8.00
CA VAL A 41 7.58 -7.16 -8.40
C VAL A 41 7.70 -7.12 -9.92
N GLN A 42 7.05 -8.04 -10.64
CA GLN A 42 7.10 -8.07 -12.10
C GLN A 42 6.53 -6.78 -12.70
N ALA A 43 5.37 -6.33 -12.20
CA ALA A 43 4.76 -5.10 -12.66
C ALA A 43 5.67 -3.88 -12.43
N ALA A 44 6.37 -3.83 -11.31
CA ALA A 44 7.31 -2.75 -11.01
C ALA A 44 8.58 -2.79 -11.86
N ALA A 45 9.05 -3.99 -12.24
CA ALA A 45 10.20 -4.16 -13.12
C ALA A 45 9.92 -3.78 -14.58
N GLU A 46 8.67 -3.91 -15.02
CA GLU A 46 8.23 -3.57 -16.38
C GLU A 46 7.69 -2.14 -16.50
N ALA A 47 7.51 -1.42 -15.39
CA ALA A 47 6.91 -0.10 -15.39
C ALA A 47 7.87 0.97 -15.90
N ASP A 48 7.39 1.86 -16.77
CA ASP A 48 8.09 3.09 -17.12
C ASP A 48 8.05 4.12 -15.98
N CYS A 49 7.05 4.00 -15.09
CA CYS A 49 6.79 4.94 -14.01
C CYS A 49 6.17 4.24 -12.79
N LEU A 50 6.68 4.54 -11.60
CA LEU A 50 6.12 4.14 -10.32
C LEU A 50 5.67 5.38 -9.54
N LEU A 51 4.39 5.42 -9.18
CA LEU A 51 3.80 6.47 -8.36
C LEU A 51 3.44 5.93 -6.97
N ALA A 52 4.19 6.32 -5.94
CA ALA A 52 3.88 6.00 -4.55
C ALA A 52 2.99 7.11 -3.95
N VAL A 53 1.79 6.76 -3.48
CA VAL A 53 0.79 7.73 -3.03
C VAL A 53 0.37 7.43 -1.59
N GLY A 54 0.46 8.42 -0.71
CA GLY A 54 -0.10 8.35 0.64
C GLY A 54 0.47 7.22 1.50
N THR A 55 1.73 6.86 1.28
CA THR A 55 2.43 5.78 1.98
C THR A 55 3.72 6.30 2.58
N SER A 56 4.02 5.88 3.80
CA SER A 56 5.31 6.18 4.46
C SER A 56 6.46 5.34 3.91
N LEU A 57 6.16 4.31 3.11
CA LEU A 57 7.13 3.34 2.57
C LEU A 57 8.00 2.69 3.66
N GLY A 58 7.44 2.49 4.86
CA GLY A 58 8.15 1.89 5.99
C GLY A 58 7.95 0.38 6.18
N VAL A 59 7.05 -0.25 5.41
CA VAL A 59 6.65 -1.66 5.64
C VAL A 59 7.18 -2.56 4.53
N TYR A 60 7.97 -3.55 4.94
CA TYR A 60 8.54 -4.56 4.06
C TYR A 60 7.63 -5.78 3.93
N PRO A 61 7.71 -6.51 2.80
CA PRO A 61 8.61 -6.33 1.65
C PRO A 61 8.17 -5.25 0.63
N ILE A 62 6.94 -4.72 0.71
CA ILE A 62 6.37 -3.83 -0.33
C ILE A 62 7.22 -2.55 -0.53
N ALA A 63 7.76 -1.97 0.53
CA ALA A 63 8.65 -0.82 0.45
C ALA A 63 9.85 -1.03 -0.51
N ALA A 64 10.36 -2.26 -0.63
CA ALA A 64 11.49 -2.59 -1.50
C ALA A 64 11.17 -2.44 -3.00
N ILE A 65 9.89 -2.37 -3.38
CA ILE A 65 9.48 -2.17 -4.77
C ILE A 65 10.00 -0.84 -5.34
N VAL A 66 10.13 0.20 -4.51
CA VAL A 66 10.58 1.53 -4.95
C VAL A 66 12.01 1.50 -5.52
N PRO A 67 13.04 1.06 -4.77
CA PRO A 67 14.39 0.96 -5.33
C PRO A 67 14.50 -0.07 -6.46
N MET A 68 13.67 -1.13 -6.45
CA MET A 68 13.63 -2.11 -7.54
C MET A 68 13.13 -1.51 -8.85
N ALA A 69 12.03 -0.77 -8.82
CA ALA A 69 11.51 -0.06 -10.00
C ALA A 69 12.52 0.96 -10.52
N LYS A 70 13.14 1.73 -9.62
CA LYS A 70 14.19 2.69 -9.98
C LYS A 70 15.36 2.00 -10.68
N ALA A 71 15.83 0.88 -10.15
CA ALA A 71 16.93 0.11 -10.73
C ALA A 71 16.57 -0.52 -12.09
N ALA A 72 15.28 -0.82 -12.32
CA ALA A 72 14.77 -1.28 -13.61
C ALA A 72 14.62 -0.15 -14.66
N GLY A 73 14.83 1.10 -14.26
CA GLY A 73 14.78 2.27 -15.15
C GLY A 73 13.48 3.09 -15.06
N ALA A 74 12.55 2.72 -14.18
CA ALA A 74 11.31 3.47 -13.99
C ALA A 74 11.57 4.87 -13.42
N HIS A 75 10.77 5.84 -13.85
CA HIS A 75 10.65 7.11 -13.14
C HIS A 75 9.87 6.93 -11.85
N VAL A 76 10.42 7.38 -10.72
CA VAL A 76 9.79 7.22 -9.40
C VAL A 76 9.27 8.56 -8.92
N LEU A 77 7.97 8.62 -8.66
CA LEU A 77 7.29 9.77 -8.09
C LEU A 77 6.70 9.39 -6.73
N ILE A 78 6.90 10.24 -5.73
CA ILE A 78 6.35 10.07 -4.38
C ILE A 78 5.42 11.25 -4.08
N VAL A 79 4.16 10.96 -3.80
CA VAL A 79 3.17 11.94 -3.32
C VAL A 79 2.81 11.58 -1.89
N ASN A 80 3.45 12.26 -0.95
CA ASN A 80 3.20 12.02 0.47
C ASN A 80 3.52 13.27 1.28
N ALA A 81 2.58 13.71 2.11
CA ALA A 81 2.73 14.90 2.94
C ALA A 81 3.82 14.75 4.03
N GLN A 82 4.35 13.54 4.23
CA GLN A 82 5.41 13.26 5.21
C GLN A 82 6.63 12.63 4.52
N PRO A 83 7.84 12.77 5.11
CA PRO A 83 9.05 12.11 4.65
C PRO A 83 8.91 10.60 4.49
N THR A 84 9.65 10.04 3.54
CA THR A 84 9.78 8.60 3.30
C THR A 84 11.26 8.22 3.22
N PRO A 85 11.63 6.95 3.49
CA PRO A 85 13.02 6.50 3.34
C PRO A 85 13.58 6.58 1.91
N PHE A 86 12.74 6.83 0.90
CA PHE A 86 13.12 6.77 -0.52
C PHE A 86 13.06 8.13 -1.22
N ASP A 87 12.89 9.22 -0.48
CA ASP A 87 12.76 10.56 -1.06
C ASP A 87 13.98 10.97 -1.90
N GLU A 88 15.19 10.56 -1.48
CA GLU A 88 16.43 10.86 -2.22
C GLU A 88 16.61 10.01 -3.49
N VAL A 89 15.86 8.91 -3.61
CA VAL A 89 15.91 7.99 -4.76
C VAL A 89 14.84 8.34 -5.80
N ALA A 90 13.78 9.04 -5.37
CA ALA A 90 12.70 9.47 -6.24
C ALA A 90 13.13 10.59 -7.20
N ASP A 91 12.60 10.56 -8.41
CA ASP A 91 12.77 11.64 -9.38
C ASP A 91 11.95 12.88 -9.01
N VAL A 92 10.79 12.68 -8.38
CA VAL A 92 9.92 13.76 -7.90
C VAL A 92 9.34 13.38 -6.55
N VAL A 93 9.35 14.35 -5.62
CA VAL A 93 8.68 14.24 -4.32
C VAL A 93 7.73 15.43 -4.16
N LEU A 94 6.44 15.14 -4.02
CA LEU A 94 5.37 16.11 -3.76
C LEU A 94 4.94 16.00 -2.30
N ARG A 95 5.00 17.12 -1.57
CA ARG A 95 4.86 17.20 -0.10
C ARG A 95 3.54 17.82 0.34
N GLU A 96 2.51 17.64 -0.46
CA GLU A 96 1.18 18.18 -0.21
C GLU A 96 0.16 17.05 0.04
N PRO A 97 -1.05 17.36 0.56
CA PRO A 97 -2.11 16.38 0.70
C PRO A 97 -2.46 15.70 -0.64
N ILE A 98 -2.58 14.37 -0.64
CA ILE A 98 -2.89 13.60 -1.86
C ILE A 98 -4.22 14.04 -2.51
N CYS A 99 -5.17 14.54 -1.72
CA CYS A 99 -6.45 15.05 -2.19
C CYS A 99 -6.34 16.36 -2.98
N GLU A 100 -5.25 17.10 -2.84
CA GLU A 100 -4.97 18.32 -3.60
C GLU A 100 -4.13 18.01 -4.84
N VAL A 101 -3.13 17.15 -4.70
CA VAL A 101 -2.18 16.82 -5.77
C VAL A 101 -2.78 15.92 -6.85
N LEU A 102 -3.45 14.83 -6.47
CA LEU A 102 -3.92 13.84 -7.44
C LEU A 102 -4.92 14.41 -8.44
N PRO A 103 -5.91 15.25 -8.06
CA PRO A 103 -6.78 15.88 -9.03
C PRO A 103 -6.02 16.73 -10.06
N ALA A 104 -4.99 17.47 -9.64
CA ALA A 104 -4.17 18.26 -10.57
C ALA A 104 -3.39 17.36 -11.54
N LEU A 105 -2.78 16.27 -11.05
CA LEU A 105 -2.07 15.28 -11.88
C LEU A 105 -3.00 14.57 -12.87
N CYS A 106 -4.24 14.29 -12.48
CA CYS A 106 -5.23 13.63 -13.33
C CYS A 106 -5.95 14.58 -14.30
N GLY A 107 -5.58 15.87 -14.34
CA GLY A 107 -6.28 16.87 -15.16
C GLY A 107 -7.73 17.13 -14.71
N MET A 108 -8.04 16.83 -13.44
CA MET A 108 -9.32 17.08 -12.78
C MET A 108 -9.32 18.36 -11.94
N GLY A 109 -8.20 19.08 -11.90
CA GLY A 109 -8.10 20.42 -11.34
C GLY A 109 -8.81 21.44 -12.24
N ARG A 110 -9.40 22.47 -11.61
CA ARG A 110 -10.14 23.57 -12.26
C ARG A 110 -9.49 24.13 -13.51
#